data_AF-A0A947AS28-F1
#
_entry.id   AF-A0A947AS28-F1
#
_cell.length_a   1.000
_cell.length_b   1.000
_cell.length_c   1.000
_cell.angle_alpha   90.00
_cell.angle_beta   90.00
_cell.angle_gamma   90.00
#
_symmetry.space_group_name_H-M   'P 1'
#
loop_
_entity.id
_entity.type
_entity.pdbx_description
1 polymer ?
#
loop_
_entity_poly.entity_id
_entity_poly.type
_entity_poly.pdbx_seq_one_letter_code
_entity_poly.pdbx_strand_id
1 'polypeptide(L)'
;MEENRDMLEAANSSTKAIPSESILLSIKKLFQGRPAADRELIESIVETVEPKIKRVRGYRKRLQGPLQVCQKHCKKIVAGIPGPIYLKQADYYADPLINAAFAGSEKIEDLLSKSDTLSLIAGAPSGLERVALLTMTRTDRTIFGRGKHRDMIVGDERLKSITFSDHK
;
A
#
# COMPACT_ATOMS: atom_id res chain seq x y z
N MET A 1 16.06 47.25 -9.48
CA MET A 1 16.14 45.80 -9.18
C MET A 1 14.96 45.33 -8.31
N GLU A 2 13.82 46.02 -8.32
CA GLU A 2 12.66 45.67 -7.48
C GLU A 2 11.55 44.94 -8.25
N GLU A 3 11.55 44.99 -9.59
CA GLU A 3 10.39 44.61 -10.42
C GLU A 3 10.31 43.10 -10.72
N ASN A 4 11.35 42.33 -10.39
CA ASN A 4 11.41 40.89 -10.64
C ASN A 4 11.01 40.03 -9.43
N ARG A 5 10.72 40.63 -8.27
CA ARG A 5 10.29 39.90 -7.07
C ARG A 5 8.79 39.64 -7.04
N ASP A 6 7.97 40.59 -7.50
CA ASP A 6 6.51 40.45 -7.50
C ASP A 6 6.00 39.46 -8.57
N MET A 7 6.76 39.24 -9.65
CA MET A 7 6.39 38.25 -10.67
C MET A 7 6.65 36.79 -10.27
N LEU A 8 7.56 36.55 -9.31
CA LEU A 8 7.85 35.22 -8.79
C LEU A 8 6.88 34.79 -7.67
N GLU A 9 6.23 35.74 -7.01
CA GLU A 9 5.27 35.44 -5.93
C GLU A 9 3.87 35.10 -6.47
N ALA A 10 3.50 35.61 -7.66
CA ALA A 10 2.24 35.29 -8.32
C ALA A 10 2.18 33.88 -8.93
N ALA A 11 3.33 33.23 -9.16
CA ALA A 11 3.40 31.88 -9.75
C ALA A 11 3.22 30.75 -8.71
N ASN A 12 3.22 31.06 -7.41
CA ASN A 12 3.20 30.05 -6.35
C ASN A 12 1.82 29.84 -5.69
N SER A 13 0.76 30.49 -6.20
CA SER A 13 -0.57 30.50 -5.56
C SER A 13 -1.62 29.59 -6.23
N SER A 14 -1.23 28.47 -6.86
CA SER A 14 -2.24 27.50 -7.33
C SER A 14 -1.74 26.07 -7.53
N THR A 15 -0.89 25.57 -6.63
CA THR A 15 -0.67 24.12 -6.51
C THR A 15 -1.36 23.64 -5.25
N LYS A 16 -2.69 23.58 -5.29
CA LYS A 16 -3.49 22.99 -4.21
C LYS A 16 -3.20 21.48 -4.22
N ALA A 17 -2.22 21.07 -3.42
CA ALA A 17 -1.87 19.67 -3.23
C ALA A 17 -3.14 18.93 -2.80
N ILE A 18 -3.61 18.01 -3.65
CA ILE A 18 -4.72 17.13 -3.30
C ILE A 18 -4.16 16.21 -2.20
N PRO A 19 -4.74 16.20 -0.98
CA PRO A 19 -4.24 15.37 0.09
C PRO A 19 -4.34 13.90 -0.33
N SER A 20 -3.21 13.18 -0.24
CA SER A 20 -3.06 11.78 -0.66
C SER A 20 -4.10 10.85 -0.02
N GLU A 21 -4.58 11.17 1.19
CA GLU A 21 -5.66 10.44 1.85
C GLU A 21 -7.00 10.49 1.09
N SER A 22 -7.31 11.59 0.41
CA SER A 22 -8.55 11.73 -0.38
C SER A 22 -8.53 10.84 -1.62
N ILE A 23 -7.35 10.71 -2.23
CA ILE A 23 -7.12 9.84 -3.40
C ILE A 23 -7.26 8.38 -2.98
N LEU A 24 -6.63 7.96 -1.89
CA LEU A 24 -6.70 6.57 -1.40
C LEU A 24 -8.11 6.17 -0.97
N LEU A 25 -8.85 7.08 -0.31
CA LEU A 25 -10.23 6.82 0.11
C LEU A 25 -11.17 6.70 -1.11
N SER A 26 -10.93 7.47 -2.16
CA SER A 26 -11.71 7.43 -3.40
C SER A 26 -11.35 6.19 -4.25
N ILE A 27 -10.08 5.80 -4.27
CA ILE A 27 -9.62 4.54 -4.85
C ILE A 27 -10.27 3.35 -4.14
N LYS A 28 -10.41 3.39 -2.81
CA LYS A 28 -11.10 2.35 -2.03
C LYS A 28 -12.55 2.18 -2.51
N LYS A 29 -13.27 3.27 -2.78
CA LYS A 29 -14.64 3.23 -3.34
C LYS A 29 -14.70 2.63 -4.75
N LEU A 30 -13.67 2.90 -5.57
CA LEU A 30 -13.53 2.36 -6.93
C LEU A 30 -13.47 0.82 -6.95
N PHE A 31 -12.84 0.22 -5.92
CA PHE A 31 -12.65 -1.22 -5.81
C PHE A 31 -13.73 -1.94 -4.99
N GLN A 32 -14.66 -1.21 -4.36
CA GLN A 32 -15.74 -1.78 -3.55
C GLN A 32 -16.98 -2.20 -4.36
N GLY A 33 -17.05 -1.90 -5.66
CA GLY A 33 -18.15 -2.26 -6.53
C GLY A 33 -17.81 -3.38 -7.51
N ARG A 34 -18.85 -4.05 -8.02
CA ARG A 34 -18.81 -4.92 -9.23
C ARG A 34 -17.89 -4.31 -10.31
N PRO A 35 -17.28 -5.10 -11.21
CA PRO A 35 -16.51 -4.55 -12.31
C PRO A 35 -17.40 -3.61 -13.13
N ALA A 36 -17.29 -2.32 -12.86
CA ALA A 36 -17.97 -1.28 -13.61
C ALA A 36 -17.45 -1.40 -15.04
N ALA A 37 -18.32 -1.26 -16.03
CA ALA A 37 -17.87 -1.26 -17.41
C ALA A 37 -16.77 -0.20 -17.57
N ASP A 38 -15.75 -0.43 -18.41
CA ASP A 38 -14.59 0.47 -18.57
C ASP A 38 -14.99 1.95 -18.70
N ARG A 39 -16.15 2.23 -19.30
CA ARG A 39 -16.72 3.57 -19.41
C ARG A 39 -17.07 4.20 -18.06
N GLU A 40 -17.77 3.49 -17.19
CA GLU A 40 -18.14 3.97 -15.84
C GLU A 40 -16.90 4.18 -14.98
N LEU A 41 -15.93 3.28 -15.11
CA LEU A 41 -14.65 3.38 -14.43
C LEU A 41 -13.86 4.61 -14.87
N ILE A 42 -13.83 4.90 -16.18
CA ILE A 42 -13.23 6.14 -16.71
C ILE A 42 -13.91 7.38 -16.13
N GLU A 43 -15.24 7.42 -16.05
CA GLU A 43 -15.94 8.57 -15.45
C GLU A 43 -15.56 8.76 -13.99
N SER A 44 -15.55 7.67 -13.21
CA SER A 44 -15.21 7.71 -11.80
C SER A 44 -13.78 8.18 -11.56
N ILE A 45 -12.82 7.68 -12.34
CA ILE A 45 -11.41 8.10 -12.26
C ILE A 45 -11.26 9.57 -12.62
N VAL A 46 -11.88 10.02 -13.72
CA VAL A 46 -11.79 11.42 -14.14
C VAL A 46 -12.40 12.35 -13.09
N GLU A 47 -13.56 11.99 -12.53
CA GLU A 47 -14.19 12.76 -11.46
C GLU A 47 -13.32 12.82 -10.20
N THR A 48 -12.60 11.75 -9.90
CA THR A 48 -11.75 11.65 -8.70
C THR A 48 -10.42 12.38 -8.84
N VAL A 49 -9.77 12.29 -10.01
CA VAL A 49 -8.38 12.72 -10.21
C VAL A 49 -8.30 14.13 -10.77
N GLU A 50 -8.96 14.39 -11.90
CA GLU A 50 -8.94 15.69 -12.57
C GLU A 50 -10.17 15.86 -13.48
N PRO A 51 -11.27 16.45 -12.95
CA PRO A 51 -12.51 16.63 -13.69
C PRO A 51 -12.36 17.45 -14.98
N LYS A 52 -11.34 18.33 -15.10
CA LYS A 52 -11.10 19.14 -16.30
C LYS A 52 -10.78 18.31 -17.53
N ILE A 53 -10.35 17.05 -17.37
CA ILE A 53 -10.12 16.11 -18.49
C ILE A 53 -11.39 15.93 -19.33
N LYS A 54 -12.60 16.10 -18.75
CA LYS A 54 -13.88 16.03 -19.49
C LYS A 54 -13.98 17.05 -20.64
N ARG A 55 -13.20 18.13 -20.61
CA ARG A 55 -13.14 19.15 -21.67
C ARG A 55 -12.37 18.69 -22.91
N VAL A 56 -11.56 17.64 -22.79
CA VAL A 56 -10.79 17.10 -23.92
C VAL A 56 -11.68 16.25 -24.81
N ARG A 57 -11.76 16.61 -26.09
CA ARG A 57 -12.54 15.84 -27.07
C ARG A 57 -12.07 14.38 -27.11
N GLY A 58 -13.01 13.45 -27.00
CA GLY A 58 -12.73 12.02 -27.09
C GLY A 58 -11.93 11.44 -25.91
N TYR A 59 -11.85 12.12 -24.77
CA TYR A 59 -11.07 11.67 -23.61
C TYR A 59 -11.36 10.22 -23.20
N ARG A 60 -12.62 9.78 -23.27
CA ARG A 60 -13.00 8.39 -22.98
C ARG A 60 -12.24 7.38 -23.84
N LYS A 61 -12.23 7.57 -25.16
CA LYS A 61 -11.50 6.68 -26.09
C LYS A 61 -9.99 6.73 -25.81
N ARG A 62 -9.47 7.91 -25.49
CA ARG A 62 -8.03 8.09 -25.18
C ARG A 62 -7.62 7.43 -23.86
N LEU A 63 -8.52 7.36 -22.88
CA LEU A 63 -8.26 6.76 -21.57
C LEU A 63 -8.49 5.25 -21.52
N GLN A 64 -9.21 4.66 -22.48
CA GLN A 64 -9.43 3.20 -22.54
C GLN A 64 -8.12 2.41 -22.52
N GLY A 65 -7.17 2.73 -23.42
CA GLY A 65 -5.88 2.02 -23.49
C GLY A 65 -5.07 2.12 -22.18
N PRO A 66 -4.78 3.33 -21.68
CA PRO A 66 -4.10 3.51 -20.40
C PRO A 66 -4.81 2.83 -19.22
N LEU A 67 -6.14 2.88 -19.17
CA LEU A 67 -6.91 2.22 -18.12
C LEU A 67 -6.74 0.70 -18.16
N GLN A 68 -6.78 0.08 -19.35
CA GLN A 68 -6.57 -1.36 -19.49
C GLN A 68 -5.17 -1.79 -19.05
N VAL A 69 -4.14 -0.99 -19.36
CA VAL A 69 -2.77 -1.22 -18.87
C VAL A 69 -2.73 -1.16 -17.34
N CYS A 70 -3.35 -0.14 -16.75
CA CYS A 70 -3.44 0.02 -15.30
C CYS A 70 -4.17 -1.17 -14.64
N GLN A 71 -5.34 -1.56 -15.15
CA GLN A 71 -6.10 -2.72 -14.65
C GLN A 71 -5.27 -4.01 -14.74
N LYS A 72 -4.59 -4.24 -15.88
CA LYS A 72 -3.72 -5.41 -16.06
C LYS A 72 -2.57 -5.40 -15.05
N HIS A 73 -1.99 -4.24 -14.78
CA HIS A 73 -0.95 -4.09 -13.76
C HIS A 73 -1.48 -4.37 -12.35
N CYS A 74 -2.62 -3.78 -11.95
CA CYS A 74 -3.26 -4.05 -10.67
C CYS A 74 -3.60 -5.53 -10.51
N LYS A 75 -4.14 -6.20 -11.54
CA LYS A 75 -4.40 -7.65 -11.52
C LYS A 75 -3.13 -8.46 -11.27
N LYS A 76 -2.00 -8.06 -11.88
CA LYS A 76 -0.70 -8.71 -11.62
C LYS A 76 -0.23 -8.51 -10.19
N ILE A 77 -0.38 -7.30 -9.63
CA ILE A 77 -0.04 -7.04 -8.23
C ILE A 77 -0.89 -7.92 -7.32
N VAL A 78 -2.21 -7.93 -7.50
CA VAL A 78 -3.13 -8.73 -6.68
C VAL A 78 -2.84 -10.23 -6.80
N ALA A 79 -2.53 -10.71 -8.00
CA ALA A 79 -2.16 -12.12 -8.21
C ALA A 79 -0.82 -12.51 -7.55
N GLY A 80 0.02 -11.54 -7.19
CA GLY A 80 1.26 -11.75 -6.45
C GLY A 80 1.08 -11.75 -4.92
N ILE A 81 -0.12 -11.41 -4.42
CA ILE A 81 -0.40 -11.47 -2.99
C ILE A 81 -0.53 -12.94 -2.60
N PRO A 82 0.23 -13.42 -1.60
CA PRO A 82 0.10 -14.80 -1.13
C PRO A 82 -1.33 -15.06 -0.66
N GLY A 83 -1.76 -16.33 -0.76
CA GLY A 83 -3.06 -16.74 -0.23
C GLY A 83 -3.20 -16.42 1.26
N PRO A 84 -4.42 -16.44 1.80
CA PRO A 84 -4.65 -16.13 3.21
C PRO A 84 -3.80 -17.04 4.10
N ILE A 85 -3.06 -16.42 5.01
CA ILE A 85 -2.32 -17.13 6.05
C ILE A 85 -3.09 -17.06 7.36
N TYR A 86 -3.08 -18.15 8.11
CA TYR A 86 -3.63 -18.17 9.45
C TYR A 86 -2.67 -17.45 10.38
N LEU A 87 -3.08 -16.29 10.90
CA LEU A 87 -2.26 -15.53 11.82
C LEU A 87 -2.69 -15.82 13.26
N LYS A 88 -1.92 -16.66 13.95
CA LYS A 88 -2.04 -16.88 15.41
C LYS A 88 -0.69 -16.68 16.07
N GLN A 89 -0.69 -16.22 17.31
CA GLN A 89 0.53 -16.06 18.10
C GLN A 89 1.31 -17.38 18.24
N ALA A 90 0.59 -18.51 18.41
CA ALA A 90 1.20 -19.84 18.51
C ALA A 90 1.97 -20.27 17.26
N ASP A 91 1.61 -19.72 16.09
CA ASP A 91 2.24 -20.08 14.81
C ASP A 91 3.54 -19.30 14.55
N TYR A 92 3.92 -18.35 15.44
CA TYR A 92 5.12 -17.52 15.28
C TYR A 92 6.42 -18.31 15.13
N TYR A 93 6.55 -19.43 15.86
CA TYR A 93 7.73 -20.31 15.78
C TYR A 93 7.57 -21.42 14.74
N ALA A 94 6.34 -21.66 14.26
CA ALA A 94 6.03 -22.74 13.34
C ALA A 94 6.08 -22.29 11.86
N ASP A 95 5.70 -21.04 11.58
CA ASP A 95 5.68 -20.49 10.23
C ASP A 95 6.86 -19.52 10.01
N PRO A 96 7.84 -19.86 9.15
CA PRO A 96 8.97 -18.99 8.83
C PRO A 96 8.58 -17.61 8.27
N LEU A 97 7.44 -17.51 7.58
CA LEU A 97 6.95 -16.24 7.04
C LEU A 97 6.47 -15.33 8.16
N ILE A 98 5.69 -15.88 9.10
CA ILE A 98 5.21 -15.13 10.28
C ILE A 98 6.41 -14.74 11.14
N ASN A 99 7.36 -15.65 11.34
CA ASN A 99 8.59 -15.37 12.08
C ASN A 99 9.39 -14.21 11.47
N ALA A 100 9.59 -14.24 10.15
CA ALA A 100 10.33 -13.20 9.44
C ALA A 100 9.57 -11.86 9.41
N ALA A 101 8.24 -11.89 9.36
CA ALA A 101 7.41 -10.69 9.29
C ALA A 101 7.34 -9.94 10.62
N PHE A 102 7.43 -10.62 11.77
CA PHE A 102 7.26 -10.00 13.10
C PHE A 102 8.55 -10.10 13.93
N ALA A 103 8.94 -8.98 14.56
CA ALA A 103 10.12 -8.91 15.44
C ALA A 103 9.90 -9.56 16.83
N GLY A 104 8.86 -10.38 16.98
CA GLY A 104 8.45 -11.07 18.21
C GLY A 104 6.98 -11.49 18.15
N SER A 105 6.60 -12.51 18.93
CA SER A 105 5.23 -13.03 18.97
C SER A 105 4.25 -12.05 19.59
N GLU A 106 4.71 -11.16 20.48
CA GLU A 106 3.91 -10.11 21.12
C GLU A 106 3.37 -9.10 20.10
N LYS A 107 4.09 -8.85 19.00
CA LYS A 107 3.65 -7.93 17.94
C LYS A 107 2.42 -8.43 17.19
N ILE A 108 2.18 -9.74 17.18
CA ILE A 108 0.98 -10.32 16.58
C ILE A 108 -0.24 -9.97 17.44
N GLU A 109 -0.14 -10.10 18.76
CA GLU A 109 -1.24 -9.83 19.68
C GLU A 109 -1.57 -8.33 19.75
N ASP A 110 -0.55 -7.47 19.75
CA ASP A 110 -0.70 -6.02 19.61
C ASP A 110 -1.48 -5.65 18.34
N LEU A 111 -1.16 -6.30 17.20
CA LEU A 111 -1.81 -6.06 15.92
C LEU A 111 -3.27 -6.53 15.94
N LEU A 112 -3.53 -7.75 16.41
CA LEU A 112 -4.87 -8.32 16.48
C LEU A 112 -5.78 -7.49 17.40
N SER A 113 -5.27 -7.06 18.56
CA SER A 113 -6.01 -6.23 19.51
C SER A 113 -6.39 -4.86 18.93
N LYS A 114 -5.47 -4.23 18.17
CA LYS A 114 -5.74 -2.98 17.45
C LYS A 114 -6.80 -3.17 16.36
N SER A 115 -6.70 -4.25 15.59
CA SER A 115 -7.68 -4.60 14.56
C SER A 115 -9.08 -4.84 15.14
N ASP A 116 -9.16 -5.50 16.29
CA ASP A 116 -10.41 -5.75 17.01
C ASP A 116 -11.04 -4.44 17.47
N THR A 117 -10.24 -3.56 18.07
CA THR A 117 -10.69 -2.23 18.49
C THR A 117 -11.24 -1.43 17.29
N LEU A 118 -10.52 -1.41 16.17
CA LEU A 118 -10.96 -0.74 14.95
C LEU A 118 -12.23 -1.37 14.35
N SER A 119 -12.34 -2.70 14.40
CA SER A 119 -13.51 -3.44 13.94
C SER A 119 -14.76 -3.11 14.76
N LEU A 120 -14.61 -3.01 16.09
CA LEU A 120 -15.68 -2.61 17.00
C LEU A 120 -16.13 -1.17 16.74
N ILE A 121 -15.19 -0.23 16.56
CA ILE A 121 -15.49 1.17 16.19
C ILE A 121 -16.22 1.23 14.85
N ALA A 122 -15.86 0.39 13.89
CA ALA A 122 -16.48 0.33 12.58
C ALA A 122 -17.86 -0.37 12.56
N GLY A 123 -18.33 -0.89 13.70
CA GLY A 123 -19.59 -1.63 13.79
C GLY A 123 -19.57 -2.94 12.99
N ALA A 124 -18.39 -3.55 12.80
CA ALA A 124 -18.27 -4.79 12.08
C ALA A 124 -18.99 -5.92 12.84
N PRO A 125 -19.68 -6.84 12.14
CA PRO A 125 -20.38 -7.95 12.78
C PRO A 125 -19.39 -8.79 13.59
N SER A 126 -19.75 -9.08 14.85
CA SER A 126 -18.97 -9.95 15.73
C SER A 126 -19.27 -11.42 15.42
N GLY A 127 -18.22 -12.23 15.35
CA GLY A 127 -18.33 -13.65 15.01
C GLY A 127 -18.40 -13.88 13.51
N LEU A 128 -17.24 -14.22 12.93
CA LEU A 128 -16.96 -14.89 11.66
C LEU A 128 -15.42 -14.86 11.49
N GLU A 129 -14.87 -15.83 10.77
CA GLU A 129 -13.46 -15.80 10.36
C GLU A 129 -13.17 -14.48 9.64
N ARG A 130 -12.22 -13.71 10.17
CA ARG A 130 -11.87 -12.39 9.61
C ARG A 130 -10.63 -12.53 8.74
N VAL A 131 -10.78 -12.15 7.48
CA VAL A 131 -9.67 -12.06 6.54
C VAL A 131 -9.34 -10.58 6.33
N ALA A 132 -8.08 -10.23 6.57
CA ALA A 132 -7.56 -8.90 6.38
C ALA A 132 -6.27 -8.95 5.54
N LEU A 133 -5.95 -7.83 4.88
CA LEU A 133 -4.67 -7.67 4.20
C LEU A 133 -3.64 -7.14 5.22
N LEU A 134 -2.65 -7.94 5.55
CA LEU A 134 -1.52 -7.52 6.37
C LEU A 134 -0.56 -6.66 5.53
N THR A 135 -0.29 -5.45 6.00
CA THR A 135 0.68 -4.53 5.40
C THR A 135 1.79 -4.16 6.38
N MET A 136 2.98 -3.89 5.86
CA MET A 136 4.17 -3.55 6.66
C MET A 136 5.19 -2.77 5.83
N THR A 137 5.98 -1.94 6.48
CA THR A 137 7.10 -1.22 5.90
C THR A 137 8.35 -2.10 5.91
N ARG A 138 8.92 -2.36 4.73
CA ARG A 138 10.20 -3.08 4.61
C ARG A 138 11.37 -2.10 4.68
N THR A 139 12.31 -2.34 5.59
CA THR A 139 13.56 -1.59 5.73
C THR A 139 14.75 -2.51 5.42
N ASP A 140 15.52 -2.15 4.40
CA ASP A 140 16.75 -2.84 4.02
C ASP A 140 17.96 -2.08 4.58
N ARG A 141 18.84 -2.78 5.32
CA ARG A 141 20.10 -2.23 5.84
C ARG A 141 21.27 -3.13 5.49
N THR A 142 22.42 -2.53 5.23
CA THR A 142 23.69 -3.28 5.17
C THR A 142 24.32 -3.23 6.56
N ILE A 143 24.65 -4.40 7.10
CA ILE A 143 25.34 -4.54 8.38
C ILE A 143 26.61 -5.33 8.18
N PHE A 144 27.61 -5.12 9.03
CA PHE A 144 28.82 -5.94 9.07
C PHE A 144 28.65 -6.96 10.19
N GLY A 145 28.83 -8.23 9.87
CA GLY A 145 28.59 -9.31 10.82
C GLY A 145 29.50 -10.50 10.58
N ARG A 146 29.32 -11.53 11.41
CA ARG A 146 30.01 -12.81 11.21
C ARG A 146 29.23 -13.62 10.19
N GLY A 147 29.83 -13.88 9.04
CA GLY A 147 29.29 -14.83 8.07
C GLY A 147 29.98 -16.18 8.18
N LYS A 148 29.28 -17.24 7.76
CA LYS A 148 29.82 -18.60 7.74
C LYS A 148 30.08 -18.98 6.28
N HIS A 149 31.35 -19.09 5.91
CA HIS A 149 31.74 -19.59 4.60
C HIS A 149 32.24 -21.03 4.74
N ARG A 150 31.45 -22.00 4.26
CA ARG A 150 31.66 -23.44 4.49
C ARG A 150 31.73 -23.76 5.98
N ASP A 151 32.93 -23.95 6.54
CA ASP A 151 33.17 -24.20 7.97
C ASP A 151 33.98 -23.10 8.67
N MET A 152 34.28 -21.99 7.98
CA MET A 152 35.06 -20.89 8.51
C MET A 152 34.14 -19.70 8.87
N ILE A 153 34.28 -19.18 10.09
CA ILE A 153 33.62 -17.95 10.52
C ILE A 153 34.46 -16.78 10.02
N VAL A 154 33.92 -16.00 9.08
CA VAL A 154 34.55 -14.80 8.54
C VAL A 154 33.97 -13.60 9.26
N GLY A 155 34.83 -12.78 9.88
CA GLY A 155 34.44 -11.50 10.48
C GLY A 155 34.22 -10.43 9.41
N ASP A 156 33.39 -9.43 9.72
CA ASP A 156 33.12 -8.25 8.89
C ASP A 156 32.59 -8.54 7.47
N GLU A 157 31.79 -9.59 7.32
CA GLU A 157 31.07 -9.82 6.07
C GLU A 157 29.94 -8.79 5.91
N ARG A 158 29.75 -8.26 4.69
CA ARG A 158 28.63 -7.39 4.34
C ARG A 158 27.34 -8.20 4.25
N LEU A 159 26.52 -8.13 5.29
CA LEU A 159 25.22 -8.78 5.37
C LEU A 159 24.10 -7.80 5.02
N LYS A 160 23.03 -8.32 4.44
CA LYS A 160 21.79 -7.58 4.22
C LYS A 160 20.78 -7.95 5.31
N SER A 161 20.49 -7.00 6.19
CA SER A 161 19.42 -7.10 7.18
C SER A 161 18.14 -6.57 6.56
N ILE A 162 17.07 -7.36 6.62
CA ILE A 162 15.73 -6.97 6.21
C ILE A 162 14.87 -6.97 7.47
N THR A 163 14.19 -5.86 7.73
CA THR A 163 13.30 -5.71 8.89
C THR A 163 11.96 -5.19 8.42
N PHE A 164 10.89 -5.65 9.06
CA PHE A 164 9.52 -5.22 8.79
C PHE A 164 8.96 -4.47 10.00
N SER A 165 8.29 -3.34 9.75
CA SER A 165 7.68 -2.48 10.77
C SER A 165 6.31 -1.98 10.33
N ASP A 166 5.64 -1.19 11.17
CA ASP A 166 4.36 -0.54 10.87
C ASP A 166 3.24 -1.50 10.42
N HIS A 167 3.15 -2.65 11.08
CA HIS A 167 2.13 -3.67 10.82
C HIS A 167 0.73 -3.09 10.96
N LYS A 168 -0.09 -3.27 9.92
CA LYS A 168 -1.50 -2.84 9.84
C LYS A 168 -2.34 -3.87 9.14
#